data_AF-A0A183U4I3-F1
#
_entry.id   AF-A0A183U4I3-F1
#
_cell.length_a   1.000
_cell.length_b   1.000
_cell.length_c   1.000
_cell.angle_alpha   90.00
_cell.angle_beta   90.00
_cell.angle_gamma   90.00
#
_symmetry.space_group_name_H-M   'P 1'
#
loop_
_entity.id
_entity.type
_entity.pdbx_description
1 polymer ?
#
loop_
_entity_poly.entity_id
_entity_poly.type
_entity_poly.pdbx_seq_one_letter_code
_entity_poly.pdbx_strand_id
1 'polypeptide(L)'
;MSEAHPNERTCYVTGIHDKVTKPLLEELFIQMGPLEKVVRVHRYALIIFNDEESVPFAVECMDGIRMFGLELSVRPKKGTKQVIFLHFLKGGVGGGRGGGGEEQEMGGGGGG
;
A
#
# COMPACT_ATOMS: atom_id res chain seq x y z
N MET A 1 20.54 -18.34 1.70
CA MET A 1 19.40 -17.40 1.75
C MET A 1 19.98 -16.05 2.06
N SER A 2 19.89 -15.08 1.15
CA SER A 2 20.24 -13.69 1.44
C SER A 2 19.24 -13.16 2.47
N GLU A 3 19.70 -12.68 3.61
CA GLU A 3 18.84 -11.96 4.55
C GLU A 3 18.22 -10.77 3.82
N ALA A 4 16.90 -10.80 3.62
CA ALA A 4 16.17 -9.69 3.03
C ALA A 4 16.37 -8.43 3.89
N HIS A 5 16.62 -7.30 3.24
CA HIS A 5 16.89 -6.05 3.94
C HIS A 5 15.70 -5.71 4.85
N PRO A 6 15.89 -5.24 6.10
CA PRO A 6 14.78 -5.00 7.03
C PRO A 6 13.63 -4.15 6.45
N ASN A 7 13.97 -3.20 5.58
CA ASN A 7 13.00 -2.38 4.85
C ASN A 7 12.06 -3.19 3.95
N GLU A 8 12.56 -4.23 3.28
CA GLU A 8 11.81 -5.10 2.36
C GLU A 8 10.82 -6.02 3.10
N ARG A 9 11.03 -6.19 4.41
CA ARG A 9 10.18 -6.97 5.31
C ARG A 9 9.25 -6.11 6.17
N THR A 10 9.15 -4.81 5.88
CA THR A 10 8.40 -3.86 6.70
C THR A 10 7.18 -3.29 5.99
N CYS A 11 6.01 -3.37 6.64
CA CYS A 11 4.83 -2.59 6.31
C CYS A 11 4.76 -1.29 7.15
N TYR A 12 4.37 -0.20 6.49
CA TYR A 12 3.99 1.05 7.10
C TYR A 12 2.47 1.12 7.18
N VAL A 13 1.94 1.27 8.40
CA VAL A 13 0.51 1.25 8.69
C VAL A 13 0.07 2.60 9.26
N THR A 14 -0.96 3.21 8.67
CA THR A 14 -1.59 4.47 9.13
C THR A 14 -3.10 4.32 9.25
N GLY A 15 -3.78 5.36 9.73
CA GLY A 15 -5.23 5.31 9.98
C GLY A 15 -5.59 4.54 11.27
N ILE A 16 -4.60 4.40 12.16
CA ILE A 16 -4.73 3.64 13.40
C ILE A 16 -5.54 4.45 14.41
N HIS A 17 -6.70 3.93 14.81
CA HIS A 17 -7.50 4.50 15.89
C HIS A 17 -6.80 4.36 17.25
N ASP A 18 -7.04 5.26 18.20
CA ASP A 18 -6.34 5.27 19.50
C ASP A 18 -6.52 3.97 20.30
N LYS A 19 -7.69 3.33 20.15
CA LYS A 19 -8.02 2.01 20.72
C LYS A 19 -7.27 0.84 20.08
N VAL A 20 -6.66 1.02 18.91
CA VAL A 20 -5.84 -0.01 18.27
C VAL A 20 -4.46 0.00 18.93
N THR A 21 -4.26 -0.94 19.85
CA THR A 21 -3.02 -1.03 20.64
C THR A 21 -1.93 -1.80 19.89
N LYS A 22 -0.69 -1.74 20.38
CA LYS A 22 0.40 -2.54 19.82
C LYS A 22 0.09 -4.05 19.88
N PRO A 23 -0.34 -4.64 21.01
CA PRO A 23 -0.71 -6.06 21.07
C PRO A 23 -1.80 -6.43 20.06
N LEU A 24 -2.80 -5.55 19.86
CA LEU A 24 -3.84 -5.80 18.87
C LEU A 24 -3.27 -5.85 17.43
N LEU A 25 -2.29 -5.00 17.11
CA LEU A 25 -1.58 -5.07 15.83
C LEU A 25 -0.75 -6.35 15.71
N GLU A 26 -0.10 -6.80 16.80
CA GLU A 26 0.66 -8.07 16.81
C GLU A 26 -0.27 -9.26 16.56
N GLU A 27 -1.40 -9.35 17.28
CA GLU A 27 -2.42 -10.40 17.11
C GLU A 27 -3.02 -10.43 15.71
N LEU A 28 -3.21 -9.25 15.11
CA LEU A 28 -3.80 -9.13 13.79
C LEU A 28 -2.82 -9.51 12.68
N PHE A 29 -1.59 -8.99 12.75
CA PHE A 29 -0.61 -9.16 11.68
C PHE A 29 0.14 -10.49 11.74
N ILE A 30 0.13 -11.22 12.87
CA ILE A 30 0.75 -12.57 12.93
C ILE A 30 0.07 -13.57 11.96
N GLN A 31 -1.20 -13.32 11.61
CA GLN A 31 -1.92 -14.13 10.63
C GLN A 31 -1.41 -13.90 9.19
N MET A 32 -0.74 -12.77 8.94
CA MET A 32 -0.20 -12.40 7.62
C MET A 32 1.20 -12.97 7.39
N GLY A 33 1.86 -13.42 8.44
CA GLY A 33 3.19 -14.01 8.38
C GLY A 33 3.92 -13.93 9.72
N PRO A 34 5.06 -14.63 9.86
CA PRO A 34 5.84 -14.60 11.09
C PRO A 34 6.34 -13.18 11.39
N LEU A 35 5.98 -12.65 12.55
CA LEU A 35 6.39 -11.31 12.99
C LEU A 35 7.77 -11.34 13.65
N GLU A 36 8.62 -10.41 13.24
CA GLU A 36 9.84 -10.07 13.99
C GLU A 36 9.50 -9.07 15.10
N LYS A 37 8.80 -7.98 14.73
CA LYS A 37 8.55 -6.85 15.65
C LYS A 37 7.44 -5.94 15.16
N VAL A 38 6.66 -5.40 16.12
CA VAL A 38 5.75 -4.28 15.88
C VAL A 38 6.22 -3.04 16.63
N VAL A 39 6.32 -1.92 15.92
CA VAL A 39 6.65 -0.60 16.48
C VAL A 39 5.47 0.34 16.24
N ARG A 40 4.78 0.75 17.30
CA ARG A 40 3.68 1.73 17.23
C ARG A 40 4.16 3.11 17.67
N VAL A 41 3.88 4.12 16.86
CA VAL A 41 4.22 5.53 17.13
C VAL A 41 2.98 6.39 16.86
N HIS A 42 2.26 6.74 17.92
CA HIS A 42 1.06 7.57 17.89
C HIS A 42 0.06 7.15 16.78
N ARG A 43 0.08 7.79 15.60
CA ARG A 43 -0.87 7.56 14.49
C ARG A 43 -0.39 6.56 13.43
N TYR A 44 0.79 5.98 13.58
CA TYR A 44 1.30 4.98 12.64
C TYR A 44 1.99 3.82 13.35
N ALA A 45 2.20 2.73 12.62
CA ALA A 45 2.97 1.59 13.07
C ALA A 45 3.86 1.05 11.94
N LEU A 46 4.96 0.42 12.35
CA LEU A 46 5.80 -0.41 11.51
C LEU A 46 5.57 -1.86 11.91
N ILE A 47 5.19 -2.68 10.94
CA ILE A 47 5.04 -4.14 11.10
C ILE A 47 6.23 -4.77 10.38
N ILE A 48 7.10 -5.43 11.12
CA ILE A 48 8.33 -6.04 10.60
C ILE A 48 8.12 -7.56 10.66
N PHE A 49 8.10 -8.20 9.50
CA PHE A 49 8.01 -9.65 9.35
C PHE A 49 9.38 -10.30 9.27
N ASN A 50 9.47 -11.60 9.51
CA ASN A 50 10.69 -12.37 9.27
C ASN A 50 10.97 -12.53 7.77
N ASP A 51 9.92 -12.57 6.95
CA ASP A 51 9.99 -12.84 5.52
C ASP A 51 9.45 -11.66 4.70
N GLU A 52 10.07 -11.37 3.56
CA GLU A 52 9.67 -10.28 2.68
C GLU A 52 8.37 -10.54 1.90
N GLU A 53 8.03 -11.82 1.71
CA GLU A 53 6.83 -12.26 1.01
C GLU A 53 5.55 -11.96 1.83
N SER A 54 5.67 -11.82 3.15
CA SER A 54 4.58 -11.42 4.03
C SER A 54 4.12 -9.98 3.79
N VAL A 55 4.99 -9.11 3.27
CA VAL A 55 4.65 -7.70 3.01
C VAL A 55 3.55 -7.54 1.95
N PRO A 56 3.69 -8.06 0.71
CA PRO A 56 2.62 -7.95 -0.27
C PRO A 56 1.33 -8.66 0.18
N PHE A 57 1.42 -9.81 0.86
CA PHE A 57 0.26 -10.50 1.39
C PHE A 57 -0.50 -9.65 2.43
N ALA A 58 0.23 -9.08 3.40
CA ALA A 58 -0.35 -8.19 4.39
C ALA A 58 -0.99 -6.95 3.76
N VAL A 59 -0.38 -6.38 2.71
CA VAL A 59 -0.97 -5.23 1.99
C VAL A 59 -2.28 -5.62 1.32
N GLU A 60 -2.36 -6.76 0.64
CA GLU A 60 -3.59 -7.21 -0.02
C GLU A 60 -4.72 -7.52 0.98
N CYS A 61 -4.40 -8.12 2.13
CA CYS A 61 -5.41 -8.53 3.10
C CYS A 61 -5.86 -7.40 4.05
N MET A 62 -4.97 -6.48 4.40
CA MET A 62 -5.17 -5.55 5.52
C MET A 62 -5.38 -4.09 5.09
N ASP A 63 -4.98 -3.71 3.87
CA ASP A 63 -5.26 -2.36 3.37
C ASP A 63 -6.77 -2.18 3.15
N GLY A 64 -7.34 -1.11 3.70
CA GLY A 64 -8.76 -0.79 3.55
C GLY A 64 -9.69 -1.41 4.61
N ILE A 65 -9.18 -2.26 5.52
CA ILE A 65 -10.04 -2.77 6.60
C ILE A 65 -10.36 -1.67 7.62
N ARG A 66 -11.53 -1.73 8.23
CA ARG A 66 -11.96 -0.76 9.23
C ARG A 66 -11.85 -1.30 10.64
N MET A 67 -11.13 -0.56 11.49
CA MET A 67 -11.04 -0.81 12.92
C MET A 67 -11.54 0.40 13.69
N PHE A 68 -12.55 0.21 14.53
CA PHE A 68 -13.19 1.30 15.29
C PHE A 68 -13.64 2.49 14.42
N GLY A 69 -14.11 2.18 13.20
CA GLY A 69 -14.61 3.19 12.26
C GLY A 69 -13.53 3.93 11.45
N LEU A 70 -12.24 3.71 11.73
CA LEU A 70 -11.15 4.22 10.90
C LEU A 70 -10.59 3.12 9.99
N GLU A 71 -10.25 3.51 8.77
CA GLU A 71 -9.69 2.62 7.77
C GLU A 71 -8.17 2.54 7.91
N LEU A 72 -7.62 1.32 8.00
CA LEU A 72 -6.19 1.10 7.99
C LEU A 72 -5.66 1.28 6.57
N SER A 73 -4.60 2.06 6.42
CA SER A 73 -3.80 2.03 5.19
C SER A 73 -2.51 1.27 5.45
N VAL A 74 -2.29 0.20 4.67
CA VAL A 74 -1.14 -0.69 4.77
C VAL A 74 -0.35 -0.58 3.48
N ARG A 75 0.91 -0.17 3.61
CA ARG A 75 1.81 0.08 2.47
C ARG A 75 3.17 -0.58 2.72
N PRO A 76 3.83 -1.10 1.69
CA PRO A 76 5.25 -1.45 1.80
C PRO A 76 6.08 -0.19 2.10
N LYS A 77 7.26 -0.37 2.69
CA LYS A 77 8.18 0.76 2.88
C LYS A 77 8.62 1.32 1.53
N LYS A 78 8.75 2.66 1.44
CA LYS A 78 9.17 3.32 0.18
C LYS A 78 10.57 2.86 -0.24
N GLY A 79 10.79 2.80 -1.56
CA GLY A 79 12.09 2.46 -2.13
C GLY A 79 12.46 0.97 -2.10
N THR A 80 11.50 0.09 -1.82
CA THR A 80 11.71 -1.36 -1.85
C THR A 80 11.09 -2.00 -3.09
N LYS A 81 11.55 -3.21 -3.44
CA LYS A 81 10.98 -3.98 -4.56
C LYS A 81 9.49 -4.29 -4.40
N GLN A 82 8.99 -4.37 -3.16
CA GLN A 82 7.57 -4.62 -2.87
C GLN A 82 6.67 -3.52 -3.44
N VAL A 83 7.13 -2.25 -3.44
CA VAL A 83 6.37 -1.13 -4.04
C VAL A 83 6.16 -1.37 -5.53
N ILE A 84 7.22 -1.76 -6.23
CA ILE A 84 7.22 -2.02 -7.67
C ILE A 84 6.36 -3.26 -7.97
N PHE A 85 6.56 -4.34 -7.21
CA PHE A 85 5.81 -5.58 -7.33
C PHE A 85 4.29 -5.37 -7.17
N LEU A 86 3.87 -4.68 -6.10
CA LEU A 86 2.46 -4.36 -5.86
C LEU A 86 1.88 -3.45 -6.95
N HIS A 87 2.64 -2.49 -7.47
CA HIS A 87 2.20 -1.67 -8.59
C HIS A 87 1.93 -2.51 -9.85
N PHE A 88 2.80 -3.48 -10.17
CA PHE A 88 2.59 -4.37 -11.31
C PHE A 88 1.42 -5.34 -11.10
N LEU A 89 1.26 -5.90 -9.89
CA LEU A 89 0.11 -6.76 -9.58
C LEU A 89 -1.22 -6.02 -9.67
N LYS A 90 -1.30 -4.82 -9.09
CA LYS A 90 -2.53 -4.01 -9.10
C LYS A 90 -2.78 -3.31 -10.44
N GLY A 91 -1.74 -3.08 -11.24
CA GLY A 91 -1.81 -2.43 -12.55
C GLY A 91 -1.89 -3.38 -13.75
N GLY A 92 -1.97 -4.69 -13.51
CA GLY A 92 -1.75 -5.72 -14.52
C GLY A 92 -2.99 -6.37 -15.15
N VAL A 93 -4.13 -5.68 -15.30
CA VAL A 93 -5.13 -5.90 -16.38
C VAL A 93 -6.01 -4.63 -16.53
N GLY A 94 -5.90 -3.93 -17.67
CA GLY A 94 -6.99 -3.11 -18.22
C GLY A 94 -6.81 -1.58 -18.21
N GLY A 95 -6.90 -0.99 -19.41
CA GLY A 95 -7.31 0.42 -19.57
C GLY A 95 -6.41 1.28 -20.45
N GLY A 96 -6.32 0.98 -21.74
CA GLY A 96 -5.88 1.98 -22.71
C GLY A 96 -6.80 3.19 -22.65
N ARG A 97 -6.27 4.37 -22.28
CA ARG A 97 -6.95 5.64 -22.52
C ARG A 97 -6.82 5.95 -24.00
N GLY A 98 -7.76 5.42 -24.78
CA GLY A 98 -8.10 5.99 -26.08
C GLY A 98 -8.57 7.42 -25.85
N GLY A 99 -7.74 8.39 -26.21
CA GLY A 99 -8.10 9.81 -26.23
C GLY A 99 -9.11 10.04 -27.34
N GLY A 100 -10.38 10.17 -26.96
CA GLY A 100 -11.43 10.67 -27.84
C GLY A 100 -11.31 12.19 -27.99
N GLY A 101 -11.29 12.62 -29.25
CA GLY A 101 -11.74 13.89 -29.81
C GLY A 101 -11.70 15.16 -28.97
N GLU A 102 -10.83 16.09 -29.38
CA GLU A 102 -11.20 17.51 -29.47
C GLU A 102 -11.09 17.91 -30.94
N GLU A 103 -12.25 17.98 -31.61
CA GLU A 103 -12.39 18.67 -32.88
C GLU A 103 -12.11 20.15 -32.63
N GLN A 104 -11.00 20.67 -33.16
CA GLN A 104 -10.77 22.10 -33.23
C GLN A 104 -11.67 22.68 -34.31
N GLU A 105 -12.77 23.29 -33.87
CA GLU A 105 -13.61 24.17 -34.66
C GLU A 105 -12.77 25.41 -35.06
N MET A 106 -12.19 25.39 -36.27
CA MET A 106 -11.57 26.59 -36.84
C MET A 106 -12.67 27.54 -37.35
N GLY A 107 -13.16 28.38 -36.44
CA GLY A 107 -13.92 29.56 -36.76
C GLY A 107 -13.03 30.72 -37.22
N GLY A 108 -13.32 31.24 -38.41
CA GLY A 108 -13.33 32.70 -38.65
C GLY A 108 -12.20 33.33 -39.47
N GLY A 109 -12.55 33.84 -40.65
CA GLY A 109 -12.50 35.29 -40.89
C GLY A 109 -11.53 35.85 -41.94
N GLY A 110 -12.12 36.55 -42.93
CA GLY A 110 -11.53 37.68 -43.70
C GLY A 110 -10.55 37.29 -44.80
N GLY A 111 -10.59 37.81 -46.03
CA GLY A 111 -11.17 39.02 -46.61
C GLY A 111 -10.23 39.47 -47.74
N GLY A 112 -10.78 39.97 -48.85
CA GLY A 112 -10.00 40.50 -49.98
C GLY A 112 -10.58 40.11 -51.33
#